data_AF-A0A967LCN2-F1
#
_entry.id   AF-A0A967LCN2-F1
#
_cell.length_a   1.000
_cell.length_b   1.000
_cell.length_c   1.000
_cell.angle_alpha   90.00
_cell.angle_beta   90.00
_cell.angle_gamma   90.00
#
_symmetry.space_group_name_H-M   'P 1'
#
loop_
_entity.id
_entity.type
_entity.pdbx_description
1 polymer ?
#
loop_
_entity_poly.entity_id
_entity_poly.type
_entity_poly.pdbx_seq_one_letter_code
_entity_poly.pdbx_strand_id
1 'polypeptide(L)'
;MPRHSPTRRTRRIGGSTPLPPGETRTHPEIEPESDAVWKPARRDSRLPGWIPPGCQKVLRLGFRLGVTGFCLLLAVTLFYFVLSFRYDLEEITEMPERSIIFDMRGRELASLHGESRRLIAREEIPDFFVRALRAREDKRFFEHYGIDLKGLLRAAVRNTRDLAFTQGGSTLTMQLARNTFELKARTLHRKFLE
;
A
#
# COMPACT_ATOMS: atom_id res chain seq x y z
N MET A 1 29.28 -20.72 30.34
CA MET A 1 30.46 -20.19 29.63
C MET A 1 30.70 -18.74 30.08
N PRO A 2 31.74 -18.47 30.89
CA PRO A 2 31.92 -17.17 31.52
C PRO A 2 32.71 -16.20 30.62
N ARG A 3 32.34 -14.91 30.72
CA ARG A 3 32.89 -13.78 29.96
C ARG A 3 34.20 -13.32 30.61
N HIS A 4 35.26 -13.13 29.81
CA HIS A 4 36.48 -12.48 30.26
C HIS A 4 36.37 -10.96 30.05
N SER A 5 36.45 -10.22 31.15
CA SER A 5 36.70 -8.77 31.20
C SER A 5 38.21 -8.51 31.15
N PRO A 6 38.72 -7.49 30.43
CA PRO A 6 40.13 -7.16 30.48
C PRO A 6 40.46 -6.27 31.68
N THR A 7 41.38 -6.76 32.51
CA THR A 7 41.95 -6.08 33.68
C THR A 7 42.75 -4.83 33.30
N ARG A 8 42.36 -3.69 33.89
CA ARG A 8 43.08 -2.41 33.85
C ARG A 8 44.42 -2.55 34.62
N ARG A 9 45.56 -2.47 33.92
CA ARG A 9 46.88 -2.38 34.58
C ARG A 9 47.04 -1.00 35.21
N THR A 10 47.10 -0.95 36.54
CA THR A 10 47.48 0.24 37.32
C THR A 10 48.99 0.42 37.26
N ARG A 11 49.45 1.61 36.85
CA ARG A 11 50.86 1.97 36.79
C ARG A 11 51.32 2.38 38.19
N ARG A 12 52.14 1.55 38.84
CA ARG A 12 52.85 1.88 40.08
C ARG A 12 53.79 3.07 39.79
N ILE A 13 53.65 4.15 40.53
CA ILE A 13 54.59 5.27 40.56
C ILE A 13 55.68 4.88 41.57
N GLY A 14 56.85 4.47 41.06
CA GLY A 14 58.04 4.18 41.86
C GLY A 14 58.79 5.46 42.24
N GLY A 15 59.30 5.49 43.48
CA GLY A 15 59.89 6.66 44.12
C GLY A 15 61.18 7.19 43.50
N SER A 16 61.48 8.44 43.84
CA SER A 16 62.61 9.24 43.37
C SER A 16 63.88 8.94 44.18
N THR A 17 64.78 8.14 43.62
CA THR A 17 66.19 8.12 44.02
C THR A 17 66.90 9.29 43.35
N PRO A 18 67.74 10.10 44.03
CA PRO A 18 68.52 11.16 43.38
C PRO A 18 69.60 10.54 42.49
N LEU A 19 69.72 11.01 41.25
CA LEU A 19 70.73 10.60 40.27
C LEU A 19 72.09 11.29 40.54
N PRO A 20 73.22 10.65 40.19
CA PRO A 20 74.56 11.26 40.30
C PRO A 20 74.74 12.45 39.32
N PRO A 21 75.67 13.39 39.60
CA PRO A 21 75.83 14.60 38.80
C PRO A 21 76.57 14.29 37.50
N GLY A 22 75.89 14.49 36.36
CA GLY A 22 76.48 14.35 35.01
C GLY A 22 75.54 13.86 33.92
N GLU A 23 74.30 13.46 34.24
CA GLU A 23 73.41 12.82 33.27
C GLU A 23 72.32 13.79 32.77
N THR A 24 72.52 14.34 31.57
CA THR A 24 71.51 15.13 30.85
C THR A 24 70.34 14.22 30.48
N ARG A 25 69.11 14.57 30.86
CA ARG A 25 67.90 13.90 30.36
C ARG A 25 67.82 14.07 28.85
N THR A 26 68.19 13.06 28.09
CA THR A 26 67.73 12.94 26.71
C THR A 26 66.23 12.69 26.76
N HIS A 27 65.45 13.69 26.37
CA HIS A 27 64.05 13.45 26.04
C HIS A 27 64.05 12.42 24.90
N PRO A 28 63.29 11.31 25.01
CA PRO A 28 63.18 10.38 23.90
C PRO A 28 62.66 11.16 22.70
N GLU A 29 63.47 11.22 21.65
CA GLU A 29 63.12 11.78 20.36
C GLU A 29 61.93 10.97 19.85
N ILE A 30 60.75 11.60 19.83
CA ILE A 30 59.55 11.00 19.29
C ILE A 30 59.75 11.00 17.79
N GLU A 31 60.22 9.88 17.24
CA GLU A 31 60.25 9.69 15.79
C GLU A 31 58.83 9.95 15.23
N PRO A 32 58.69 10.78 14.19
CA PRO A 32 57.39 10.97 13.56
C PRO A 32 56.96 9.61 13.01
N GLU A 33 55.84 9.07 13.50
CA GLU A 33 55.21 7.84 13.00
C GLU A 33 54.78 8.08 11.54
N SER A 34 55.72 7.94 10.59
CA SER A 34 55.60 8.35 9.19
C SER A 34 54.81 7.36 8.33
N ASP A 35 54.36 6.25 8.90
CA ASP A 35 53.86 5.12 8.11
C ASP A 35 52.43 4.72 8.49
N ALA A 36 51.74 5.53 9.31
CA ALA A 36 50.34 5.33 9.63
C ALA A 36 49.45 5.71 8.43
N VAL A 37 49.54 4.91 7.36
CA VAL A 37 48.63 4.93 6.22
C VAL A 37 47.24 4.66 6.78
N TRP A 38 46.45 5.72 6.89
CA TRP A 38 45.03 5.63 7.26
C TRP A 38 44.36 4.60 6.34
N LYS A 39 43.88 3.50 6.92
CA LYS A 39 43.06 2.51 6.21
C LYS A 39 41.60 2.78 6.57
N PRO A 40 40.72 3.09 5.59
CA PRO A 40 39.31 3.24 5.88
C PRO A 40 38.79 1.94 6.48
N ALA A 41 38.11 2.04 7.62
CA ALA A 41 37.36 0.91 8.17
C ALA A 41 36.42 0.39 7.08
N ARG A 42 36.60 -0.87 6.66
CA ARG A 42 35.69 -1.48 5.70
C ARG A 42 34.30 -1.44 6.32
N ARG A 43 33.32 -0.94 5.56
CA ARG A 43 31.93 -0.88 6.00
C ARG A 43 31.39 -2.30 5.99
N ASP A 44 31.56 -3.01 7.10
CA ASP A 44 31.04 -4.36 7.28
C ASP A 44 29.55 -4.32 6.98
N SER A 45 29.15 -4.99 5.90
CA SER A 45 27.75 -5.06 5.51
C SER A 45 26.99 -5.70 6.68
N ARG A 46 25.97 -5.01 7.20
CA ARG A 46 25.10 -5.44 8.31
C ARG A 46 24.32 -6.76 8.05
N LEU A 47 24.64 -7.49 6.99
CA LEU A 47 24.00 -8.75 6.63
C LEU A 47 24.88 -9.92 7.10
N PRO A 48 24.27 -10.97 7.67
CA PRO A 48 25.00 -12.13 8.17
C PRO A 48 25.81 -12.81 7.06
N GLY A 49 27.05 -13.22 7.37
CA GLY A 49 28.08 -13.63 6.40
C GLY A 49 27.83 -14.92 5.60
N TRP A 50 26.71 -15.61 5.84
CA TRP A 50 26.29 -16.83 5.14
C TRP A 50 25.65 -16.60 3.76
N ILE A 51 25.30 -15.35 3.40
CA ILE A 51 24.64 -15.03 2.13
C ILE A 51 25.69 -14.60 1.09
N PRO A 52 25.79 -15.25 -0.09
CA PRO A 52 26.70 -14.84 -1.15
C PRO A 52 26.54 -13.37 -1.52
N PRO A 53 27.63 -12.62 -1.80
CA PRO A 53 27.58 -11.18 -2.05
C PRO A 53 26.72 -10.79 -3.25
N GLY A 54 26.57 -11.67 -4.26
CA GLY A 54 25.64 -11.48 -5.37
C GLY A 54 24.16 -11.54 -4.95
N CYS A 55 23.81 -12.49 -4.08
CA CYS A 55 22.45 -12.65 -3.55
C CYS A 55 22.05 -11.45 -2.68
N GLN A 56 22.98 -10.90 -1.89
CA GLN A 56 22.72 -9.68 -1.11
C GLN A 56 22.41 -8.46 -1.99
N LYS A 57 23.08 -8.32 -3.14
CA LYS A 57 22.80 -7.22 -4.10
C LYS A 57 21.42 -7.38 -4.74
N VAL A 58 21.05 -8.59 -5.14
CA VAL A 58 19.72 -8.91 -5.70
C VAL A 58 18.63 -8.66 -4.66
N LEU A 59 18.82 -9.10 -3.42
CA LEU A 59 17.86 -8.89 -2.33
C LEU A 59 17.66 -7.40 -2.02
N ARG A 60 18.74 -6.61 -1.96
CA ARG A 60 18.66 -5.15 -1.75
C ARG A 60 18.03 -4.42 -2.94
N LEU A 61 18.23 -4.91 -4.17
CA LEU A 61 17.56 -4.35 -5.35
C LEU A 61 16.07 -4.67 -5.31
N GLY A 62 15.69 -5.93 -5.07
CA GLY A 62 14.30 -6.34 -4.91
C GLY A 62 13.58 -5.60 -3.78
N PHE A 63 14.24 -5.42 -2.64
CA PHE A 63 13.69 -4.62 -1.54
C PHE A 63 13.49 -3.14 -1.93
N ARG A 64 14.47 -2.52 -2.59
CA ARG A 64 14.33 -1.14 -3.07
C ARG A 64 13.19 -1.00 -4.07
N LEU A 65 13.09 -1.90 -5.05
CA LEU A 65 12.01 -1.94 -6.03
C LEU A 65 10.64 -2.15 -5.36
N GLY A 66 10.57 -3.04 -4.37
CA GLY A 66 9.37 -3.28 -3.57
C GLY A 66 8.92 -2.05 -2.79
N VAL A 67 9.84 -1.37 -2.11
CA VAL A 67 9.56 -0.13 -1.38
C VAL A 67 9.11 0.98 -2.34
N THR A 68 9.80 1.16 -3.47
CA THR A 68 9.39 2.18 -4.46
C THR A 68 8.01 1.87 -5.05
N GLY A 69 7.72 0.60 -5.35
CA GLY A 69 6.42 0.19 -5.85
C GLY A 69 5.31 0.40 -4.82
N PHE A 70 5.57 0.08 -3.55
CA PHE A 70 4.62 0.32 -2.45
C PHE A 70 4.35 1.82 -2.24
N CYS A 71 5.38 2.66 -2.25
CA CYS A 71 5.20 4.12 -2.14
C CYS A 71 4.40 4.68 -3.31
N LEU A 72 4.64 4.19 -4.54
CA LEU A 72 3.89 4.61 -5.72
C LEU A 72 2.43 4.17 -5.64
N LEU A 73 2.18 2.91 -5.24
CA LEU A 73 0.83 2.42 -5.01
C LEU A 73 0.09 3.27 -3.97
N LEU A 74 0.74 3.56 -2.84
CA LEU A 74 0.18 4.41 -1.79
C LEU A 74 -0.12 5.82 -2.30
N ALA A 75 0.78 6.43 -3.06
CA ALA A 75 0.59 7.75 -3.64
C ALA A 75 -0.60 7.77 -4.62
N VAL A 76 -0.74 6.74 -5.46
CA VAL A 76 -1.89 6.59 -6.36
C VAL A 76 -3.18 6.41 -5.57
N THR A 77 -3.20 5.53 -4.57
CA THR A 77 -4.39 5.32 -3.71
C THR A 77 -4.79 6.62 -2.99
N LEU A 78 -3.83 7.34 -2.40
CA LEU A 78 -4.11 8.61 -1.73
C LEU A 78 -4.61 9.67 -2.71
N PHE A 79 -4.03 9.74 -3.91
CA PHE A 79 -4.50 10.66 -4.95
C PHE A 79 -5.96 10.42 -5.32
N TYR A 80 -6.35 9.16 -5.59
CA TYR A 80 -7.73 8.83 -5.91
C TYR A 80 -8.68 8.97 -4.72
N PHE A 81 -8.21 8.70 -3.50
CA PHE A 81 -8.96 8.94 -2.26
C PHE A 81 -9.25 10.43 -2.05
N VAL A 82 -8.27 11.31 -2.31
CA VAL A 82 -8.51 12.76 -2.24
C VAL A 82 -9.47 13.19 -3.35
N LEU A 83 -9.32 12.63 -4.54
CA LEU A 83 -10.18 12.92 -5.67
C LEU A 83 -11.63 12.46 -5.45
N SER A 84 -11.85 11.38 -4.68
CA SER A 84 -13.19 10.88 -4.40
C SER A 84 -14.03 11.83 -3.55
N PHE A 85 -13.42 12.71 -2.75
CA PHE A 85 -14.16 13.74 -2.00
C PHE A 85 -14.88 14.77 -2.89
N ARG A 86 -14.65 14.75 -4.21
CA ARG A 86 -15.42 15.55 -5.16
C ARG A 86 -16.82 15.00 -5.43
N TYR A 87 -17.07 13.74 -5.05
CA TYR A 87 -18.34 13.06 -5.26
C TYR A 87 -19.07 12.98 -3.93
N ASP A 88 -20.30 13.49 -3.91
CA ASP A 88 -21.14 13.45 -2.72
C ASP A 88 -21.94 12.14 -2.69
N LEU A 89 -21.94 11.45 -1.55
CA LEU A 89 -22.75 10.25 -1.37
C LEU A 89 -24.25 10.58 -1.32
N GLU A 90 -24.60 11.81 -0.96
CA GLU A 90 -25.99 12.28 -0.87
C GLU A 90 -26.67 12.29 -2.26
N GLU A 91 -25.90 12.39 -3.35
CA GLU A 91 -26.39 12.26 -4.73
C GLU A 91 -26.97 10.85 -5.03
N ILE A 92 -26.51 9.81 -4.33
CA ILE A 92 -27.08 8.45 -4.43
C ILE A 92 -28.50 8.43 -3.86
N THR A 93 -28.77 9.22 -2.82
CA THR A 93 -30.09 9.30 -2.17
C THR A 93 -31.02 10.28 -2.86
N GLU A 94 -30.49 11.29 -3.57
CA GLU A 94 -31.28 12.30 -4.30
C GLU A 94 -31.63 11.88 -5.74
N MET A 95 -31.44 10.61 -6.12
CA MET A 95 -31.76 10.12 -7.46
C MET A 95 -33.18 10.56 -7.88
N PRO A 96 -33.32 11.35 -8.97
CA PRO A 96 -34.58 12.02 -9.28
C PRO A 96 -35.70 11.01 -9.51
N GLU A 97 -36.69 11.05 -8.62
CA GLU A 97 -37.89 10.25 -8.76
C GLU A 97 -38.79 10.83 -9.86
N ARG A 98 -39.42 9.93 -10.60
CA ARG A 98 -40.47 10.29 -11.55
C ARG A 98 -41.66 10.88 -10.80
N SER A 99 -42.13 12.05 -11.25
CA SER A 99 -43.41 12.59 -10.80
C SER A 99 -44.56 11.85 -11.50
N ILE A 100 -45.41 11.14 -10.75
CA ILE A 100 -46.52 10.35 -11.29
C ILE A 100 -47.84 11.11 -11.10
N ILE A 101 -48.63 11.25 -12.17
CA ILE A 101 -49.98 11.82 -12.15
C ILE A 101 -50.99 10.65 -12.08
N PHE A 102 -51.89 10.69 -11.11
CA PHE A 102 -52.96 9.71 -10.94
C PHE A 102 -54.33 10.29 -11.33
N ASP A 103 -55.25 9.45 -11.83
CA ASP A 103 -56.66 9.81 -12.01
C ASP A 103 -57.42 9.81 -10.66
N MET A 104 -58.67 10.30 -10.66
CA MET A 104 -59.53 10.31 -9.46
C MET A 104 -59.86 8.91 -8.92
N ARG A 105 -59.55 7.84 -9.67
CA ARG A 105 -59.73 6.43 -9.29
C ARG A 105 -58.41 5.77 -8.89
N GLY A 106 -57.31 6.54 -8.78
CA GLY A 106 -55.99 6.06 -8.40
C GLY A 106 -55.19 5.35 -9.51
N ARG A 107 -55.61 5.44 -10.78
CA ARG A 107 -54.85 4.86 -11.91
C ARG A 107 -53.83 5.86 -12.43
N GLU A 108 -52.61 5.40 -12.70
CA GLU A 108 -51.54 6.21 -13.29
C GLU A 108 -51.96 6.68 -14.70
N LEU A 109 -52.01 8.00 -14.91
CA LEU A 109 -52.36 8.63 -16.19
C LEU A 109 -51.12 8.99 -17.01
N ALA A 110 -50.11 9.57 -16.35
CA ALA A 110 -48.91 10.06 -17.00
C ALA A 110 -47.78 10.24 -16.00
N SER A 111 -46.55 10.15 -16.49
CA SER A 111 -45.34 10.45 -15.74
C SER A 111 -44.68 11.72 -16.28
N LEU A 112 -44.43 12.70 -15.42
CA LEU A 112 -43.66 13.91 -15.72
C LEU A 112 -42.16 13.67 -15.46
N HIS A 113 -41.33 14.43 -16.19
CA HIS A 113 -39.86 14.49 -16.18
C HIS A 113 -39.12 13.66 -15.11
N GLY A 114 -38.16 12.86 -15.57
CA GLY A 114 -37.30 12.00 -14.75
C GLY A 114 -37.02 10.69 -15.49
N GLU A 115 -35.90 10.03 -15.17
CA GLU A 115 -35.73 8.65 -15.64
C GLU A 115 -36.84 7.75 -15.09
N SER A 116 -37.16 6.66 -15.79
CA SER A 116 -38.17 5.67 -15.38
C SER A 116 -37.73 4.86 -14.15
N ARG A 117 -37.53 5.53 -13.01
CA ARG A 117 -37.03 4.96 -11.75
C ARG A 117 -38.09 5.13 -10.67
N ARG A 118 -38.28 4.07 -9.89
CA ARG A 118 -39.11 4.05 -8.67
C ARG A 118 -38.23 3.55 -7.53
N LEU A 119 -38.10 4.33 -6.46
CA LEU A 119 -37.46 3.84 -5.25
C LEU A 119 -38.38 2.80 -4.61
N ILE A 120 -37.78 1.66 -4.25
CA ILE A 120 -38.45 0.56 -3.56
C ILE A 120 -37.62 0.20 -2.35
N ALA A 121 -38.28 -0.08 -1.23
CA ALA A 121 -37.58 -0.52 -0.03
C ALA A 121 -36.97 -1.91 -0.26
N ARG A 122 -35.90 -2.24 0.48
CA ARG A 122 -35.23 -3.55 0.35
C ARG A 122 -36.20 -4.71 0.61
N GLU A 123 -37.17 -4.50 1.49
CA GLU A 123 -38.19 -5.46 1.91
C GLU A 123 -39.20 -5.76 0.79
N GLU A 124 -39.40 -4.84 -0.15
CA GLU A 124 -40.26 -5.03 -1.33
C GLU A 124 -39.59 -5.89 -2.41
N ILE A 125 -38.26 -6.08 -2.33
CA ILE A 125 -37.48 -6.84 -3.32
C ILE A 125 -37.52 -8.33 -2.98
N PRO A 126 -38.01 -9.20 -3.88
CA PRO A 126 -38.01 -10.63 -3.65
C PRO A 126 -36.60 -11.18 -3.40
N ASP A 127 -36.44 -12.00 -2.35
CA ASP A 127 -35.12 -12.54 -2.00
C ASP A 127 -34.49 -13.41 -3.08
N PHE A 128 -35.32 -14.07 -3.91
CA PHE A 128 -34.80 -14.85 -5.04
C PHE A 128 -34.05 -13.95 -6.03
N PHE A 129 -34.53 -12.73 -6.25
CA PHE A 129 -33.90 -11.77 -7.16
C PHE A 129 -32.54 -11.33 -6.62
N VAL A 130 -32.48 -10.97 -5.33
CA VAL A 130 -31.22 -10.59 -4.68
C VAL A 130 -30.21 -11.74 -4.71
N ARG A 131 -30.65 -12.97 -4.45
CA ARG A 131 -29.78 -14.16 -4.55
C ARG A 131 -29.28 -14.39 -5.98
N ALA A 132 -30.14 -14.27 -6.99
CA ALA A 132 -29.78 -14.44 -8.39
C ALA A 132 -28.80 -13.36 -8.87
N LEU A 133 -29.08 -12.10 -8.55
CA LEU A 133 -28.23 -10.96 -8.87
C LEU A 133 -26.84 -11.12 -8.24
N ARG A 134 -26.79 -11.43 -6.94
CA ARG A 134 -25.54 -11.71 -6.23
C ARG A 134 -24.81 -12.90 -6.85
N ALA A 135 -25.50 -13.99 -7.17
CA ALA A 135 -24.86 -15.17 -7.75
C ALA A 135 -24.21 -14.90 -9.13
N ARG A 136 -24.78 -13.99 -9.91
CA ARG A 136 -24.32 -13.67 -11.27
C ARG A 136 -23.31 -12.52 -11.32
N GLU A 137 -23.55 -11.42 -10.62
CA GLU A 137 -22.73 -10.21 -10.70
C GLU A 137 -21.64 -10.16 -9.63
N ASP A 138 -21.99 -10.53 -8.39
CA ASP A 138 -21.09 -10.33 -7.25
C ASP A 138 -21.32 -11.36 -6.14
N LYS A 139 -20.76 -12.56 -6.31
CA LYS A 139 -21.02 -13.72 -5.43
C LYS A 139 -20.72 -13.42 -3.95
N ARG A 140 -19.75 -12.54 -3.71
CA ARG A 140 -19.19 -12.24 -2.38
C ARG A 140 -19.52 -10.82 -1.91
N PHE A 141 -20.59 -10.23 -2.45
CA PHE A 141 -21.01 -8.87 -2.15
C PHE A 141 -20.98 -8.51 -0.65
N PHE A 142 -21.49 -9.39 0.22
CA PHE A 142 -21.53 -9.17 1.67
C PHE A 142 -20.24 -9.51 2.42
N GLU A 143 -19.24 -10.05 1.73
CA GLU A 143 -17.95 -10.43 2.32
C GLU A 143 -16.84 -9.40 2.02
N HIS A 144 -17.16 -8.33 1.29
CA HIS A 144 -16.19 -7.31 0.90
C HIS A 144 -16.75 -5.89 1.04
N TYR A 145 -15.85 -4.93 1.23
CA TYR A 145 -16.19 -3.51 1.42
C TYR A 145 -16.15 -2.75 0.09
N GLY A 146 -16.89 -3.23 -0.92
CA GLY A 146 -17.00 -2.61 -2.24
C GLY A 146 -16.01 -3.09 -3.30
N ILE A 147 -14.88 -3.73 -2.95
CA ILE A 147 -13.94 -4.31 -3.93
C ILE A 147 -13.65 -5.78 -3.59
N ASP A 148 -13.94 -6.70 -4.52
CA ASP A 148 -13.55 -8.10 -4.39
C ASP A 148 -12.12 -8.33 -4.92
N LEU A 149 -11.12 -8.20 -4.05
CA LEU A 149 -9.72 -8.49 -4.41
C LEU A 149 -9.51 -9.93 -4.88
N LYS A 150 -10.18 -10.93 -4.28
CA LYS A 150 -10.02 -12.33 -4.71
C LYS A 150 -10.68 -12.56 -6.06
N GLY A 151 -11.80 -11.89 -6.31
CA GLY A 151 -12.50 -11.91 -7.59
C GLY A 151 -11.71 -11.24 -8.70
N LEU A 152 -11.12 -10.09 -8.41
CA LEU A 152 -10.23 -9.38 -9.33
C LEU A 152 -8.99 -10.20 -9.67
N LEU A 153 -8.32 -10.79 -8.68
CA LEU A 153 -7.16 -11.67 -8.91
C LEU A 153 -7.52 -12.90 -9.73
N ARG A 154 -8.65 -13.56 -9.42
CA ARG A 154 -9.14 -14.72 -10.19
C ARG A 154 -9.44 -14.34 -11.65
N ALA A 155 -10.12 -13.22 -11.85
CA ALA A 155 -10.45 -12.71 -13.18
C ALA A 155 -9.18 -12.34 -13.95
N ALA A 156 -8.21 -11.67 -13.30
CA ALA A 156 -6.91 -11.35 -13.90
C ALA A 156 -6.16 -12.62 -14.34
N VAL A 157 -6.06 -13.63 -13.47
CA VAL A 157 -5.40 -14.91 -13.80
C VAL A 157 -6.09 -15.60 -14.97
N ARG A 158 -7.43 -15.67 -14.99
CA ARG A 158 -8.16 -16.27 -16.12
C ARG A 158 -7.97 -15.46 -17.40
N ASN A 159 -8.12 -14.15 -17.36
CA ASN A 159 -7.97 -13.29 -18.54
C ASN A 159 -6.54 -13.37 -19.11
N THR A 160 -5.51 -13.52 -18.27
CA THR A 160 -4.13 -13.74 -18.74
C THR A 160 -3.92 -15.12 -19.37
N ARG A 161 -4.59 -16.16 -18.87
CA ARG A 161 -4.53 -17.51 -19.44
C ARG A 161 -5.28 -17.60 -20.76
N ASP A 162 -6.44 -16.98 -20.82
CA ASP A 162 -7.33 -17.00 -21.99
C ASP A 162 -6.91 -15.94 -23.04
N LEU A 163 -5.91 -15.10 -22.74
CA LEU A 163 -5.48 -13.94 -23.53
C LEU A 163 -6.65 -13.03 -23.98
N ALA A 164 -7.74 -13.05 -23.23
CA ALA A 164 -8.98 -12.39 -23.55
C ALA A 164 -9.66 -11.89 -22.28
N PHE A 165 -10.39 -10.77 -22.38
CA PHE A 165 -11.16 -10.20 -21.27
C PHE A 165 -12.49 -10.93 -21.09
N THR A 166 -12.45 -12.22 -20.77
CA THR A 166 -13.61 -13.12 -20.65
C THR A 166 -14.34 -12.99 -19.32
N GLN A 167 -13.62 -12.64 -18.24
CA GLN A 167 -14.22 -12.41 -16.92
C GLN A 167 -14.22 -10.93 -16.51
N GLY A 168 -15.39 -10.47 -16.06
CA GLY A 168 -15.57 -9.22 -15.33
C GLY A 168 -15.15 -9.36 -13.87
N GLY A 169 -14.51 -8.33 -13.32
CA GLY A 169 -14.11 -8.24 -11.91
C GLY A 169 -14.72 -7.03 -11.18
N SER A 170 -15.73 -6.39 -11.75
CA SER A 170 -16.42 -5.25 -11.12
C SER A 170 -17.43 -5.73 -10.09
N THR A 171 -17.48 -5.10 -8.93
CA THR A 171 -18.48 -5.36 -7.88
C THR A 171 -19.76 -4.57 -8.13
N LEU A 172 -20.85 -4.92 -7.44
CA LEU A 172 -22.09 -4.13 -7.48
C LEU A 172 -21.87 -2.68 -7.01
N THR A 173 -20.99 -2.47 -6.02
CA THR A 173 -20.64 -1.13 -5.53
C THR A 173 -19.96 -0.27 -6.61
N MET A 174 -18.99 -0.82 -7.35
CA MET A 174 -18.35 -0.11 -8.46
C MET A 174 -19.35 0.20 -9.58
N GLN A 175 -20.26 -0.73 -9.86
CA GLN A 175 -21.31 -0.51 -10.86
C GLN A 175 -22.29 0.58 -10.42
N LEU A 176 -22.65 0.63 -9.13
CA LEU A 176 -23.47 1.69 -8.55
C LEU A 176 -22.79 3.06 -8.66
N ALA A 177 -21.52 3.17 -8.25
CA ALA A 177 -20.74 4.40 -8.36
C ALA A 177 -20.65 4.89 -9.80
N ARG A 178 -20.35 3.99 -10.75
CA ARG A 178 -20.31 4.30 -12.18
C ARG A 178 -21.63 4.86 -12.71
N ASN A 179 -22.74 4.24 -12.31
CA ASN A 179 -24.06 4.60 -12.81
C ASN A 179 -24.60 5.87 -12.16
N THR A 180 -24.25 6.13 -10.89
CA THR A 180 -24.71 7.32 -10.16
C THR A 180 -23.94 8.56 -10.60
N PHE A 181 -22.61 8.50 -10.56
CA PHE A 181 -21.75 9.65 -10.91
C PHE A 181 -21.51 9.79 -12.42
N GLU A 182 -22.36 9.17 -13.22
CA GLU A 182 -22.33 9.17 -14.69
C GLU A 182 -20.91 9.10 -15.28
N LEU A 183 -20.11 8.13 -14.81
CA LEU A 183 -18.74 7.97 -15.27
C LEU A 183 -18.71 7.35 -16.69
N LYS A 184 -19.10 8.15 -17.70
CA LYS A 184 -19.37 7.74 -19.09
C LYS A 184 -18.13 7.25 -19.85
N ALA A 185 -16.93 7.69 -19.46
CA ALA A 185 -15.70 7.36 -20.18
C ALA A 185 -15.18 5.95 -19.83
N ARG A 186 -15.00 5.07 -20.83
CA ARG A 186 -14.42 3.71 -20.63
C ARG A 186 -12.89 3.76 -20.51
N THR A 187 -12.39 4.39 -19.44
CA THR A 187 -10.95 4.59 -19.20
C THR A 187 -10.47 3.87 -17.93
N LEU A 188 -9.15 3.64 -17.84
CA LEU A 188 -8.52 3.17 -16.60
C LEU A 188 -8.72 4.16 -15.46
N HIS A 189 -8.65 5.47 -15.76
CA HIS A 189 -8.92 6.53 -14.78
C HIS A 189 -10.29 6.38 -14.14
N ARG A 190 -11.34 6.15 -14.94
CA ARG A 190 -12.66 5.83 -14.41
C ARG A 190 -12.60 4.64 -13.47
N LYS A 191 -11.92 3.56 -13.86
CA LYS A 191 -11.89 2.33 -13.05
C LYS A 191 -11.23 2.50 -11.68
N PHE A 192 -10.34 3.49 -11.55
CA PHE A 192 -9.76 3.88 -10.27
C PHE A 192 -10.63 4.85 -9.46
N LEU A 193 -11.58 5.53 -10.11
CA LEU A 193 -12.60 6.36 -9.45
C LEU A 193 -13.81 5.55 -8.96
N GLU A 194 -14.19 4.51 -9.72
CA GLU A 194 -15.20 3.50 -9.34
C GLU A 194 -14.82 2.77 -8.05
#